data_AF-A0A9D2QL78-F1
#
_entry.id   AF-A0A9D2QL78-F1
#
_cell.length_a   1.000
_cell.length_b   1.000
_cell.length_c   1.000
_cell.angle_alpha   90.00
_cell.angle_beta   90.00
_cell.angle_gamma   90.00
#
_symmetry.space_group_name_H-M   'P 1'
#
loop_
_entity.id
_entity.type
_entity.pdbx_description
1 polymer ?
#
loop_
_entity_poly.entity_id
_entity_poly.type
_entity_poly.pdbx_seq_one_letter_code
_entity_poly.pdbx_strand_id
1 'polypeptide(L)'
;QNKVEEAKKELKRLIDKYHVSLISVGNGTASRESEQVIVELIKELSTPVQYVIVNEAGASVYSASKLATEEFPNFDVGQRSAASIARRLQDPLAELVKIDPKSIGVGQYQHDMNQKKLSEALEGVVENCVNRVGVDLNTASASLLEYISGITKTIAKNIVEYREANGRFTNRKQLLKVPKLGPKAFEQCAGFLRIQDGENPLDATSVHPESYEATMKLLDRLGMTFDDVKKLQAQAAAAKKNGKSGLRTAAGAGGGTDAKGAASGGTGNAAGQGGRGTAQNGSDRKGSRMVIRNTNTAMGRALAAAMGGISLEEGGQNAKKQAARQDAGNQAKTQTEQSGHGPENASGLSASGLERRVGDKAKLAQELGIGEITLTDILKELEKPARDPREDMPAPILRSDVLDMKDLKPGMILKGTVRNVIDFGAFVDIGVHQDGLVHISQITDRFIKHPLEAVSVGDVVDVKVLDVDVAKKRISLTMRLDQEAKPKDRQKK
;
A
#
# COMPACT_ATOMS: atom_id res chain seq x y z
N GLN A 1 26.82 12.12 20.50
CA GLN A 1 28.11 12.43 19.85
C GLN A 1 27.84 12.60 18.36
N ASN A 2 28.03 13.79 17.79
CA ASN A 2 27.72 14.10 16.38
C ASN A 2 28.82 13.59 15.43
N LYS A 3 28.94 12.27 15.28
CA LYS A 3 29.92 11.61 14.39
C LYS A 3 29.38 11.48 12.95
N VAL A 4 28.84 12.57 12.39
CA VAL A 4 28.16 12.54 11.08
C VAL A 4 29.12 12.15 9.96
N GLU A 5 30.33 12.72 9.93
CA GLU A 5 31.33 12.41 8.89
C GLU A 5 31.82 10.95 8.93
N GLU A 6 31.97 10.39 10.14
CA GLU A 6 32.33 8.98 10.33
C GLU A 6 31.21 8.06 9.81
N ALA A 7 29.95 8.41 10.10
CA ALA A 7 28.79 7.67 9.61
C ALA A 7 28.65 7.77 8.08
N LYS A 8 28.83 8.96 7.49
CA LYS A 8 28.84 9.13 6.02
C LYS A 8 29.93 8.29 5.37
N LYS A 9 31.16 8.29 5.92
CA LYS A 9 32.26 7.49 5.40
C LYS A 9 31.95 5.99 5.40
N GLU A 10 31.37 5.49 6.49
CA GLU A 10 30.99 4.08 6.59
C GLU A 10 29.83 3.74 5.64
N LEU A 11 28.83 4.61 5.51
CA LEU A 11 27.73 4.42 4.55
C LEU A 11 28.24 4.39 3.11
N LYS A 12 29.15 5.29 2.70
CA LYS A 12 29.80 5.26 1.37
C LYS A 12 30.47 3.91 1.13
N ARG A 13 31.25 3.43 2.11
CA ARG A 13 31.93 2.13 2.05
C ARG A 13 30.95 0.97 1.84
N LEU A 14 29.79 0.99 2.52
CA LEU A 14 28.76 -0.04 2.39
C LEU A 14 28.03 0.03 1.04
N ILE A 15 27.71 1.24 0.58
CA ILE A 15 27.08 1.49 -0.71
C ILE A 15 27.97 0.97 -1.85
N ASP A 16 29.26 1.30 -1.81
CA ASP A 16 30.22 0.86 -2.84
C ASP A 16 30.45 -0.66 -2.80
N LYS A 17 30.56 -1.23 -1.59
CA LYS A 17 30.82 -2.67 -1.41
C LYS A 17 29.65 -3.55 -1.84
N TYR A 18 28.43 -3.13 -1.54
CA TYR A 18 27.22 -3.96 -1.74
C TYR A 18 26.33 -3.46 -2.88
N HIS A 19 26.77 -2.43 -3.61
CA HIS A 19 26.02 -1.80 -4.70
C HIS A 19 24.59 -1.41 -4.29
N VAL A 20 24.48 -0.78 -3.11
CA VAL A 20 23.18 -0.38 -2.56
C VAL A 20 22.57 0.74 -3.41
N SER A 21 21.36 0.51 -3.92
CA SER A 21 20.61 1.51 -4.70
C SER A 21 19.49 2.18 -3.90
N LEU A 22 19.16 1.66 -2.71
CA LEU A 22 18.00 2.07 -1.93
C LEU A 22 18.28 2.05 -0.43
N ILE A 23 18.01 3.16 0.26
CA ILE A 23 18.16 3.31 1.70
C ILE A 23 16.77 3.39 2.36
N SER A 24 16.51 2.52 3.33
CA SER A 24 15.29 2.56 4.14
C SER A 24 15.53 3.35 5.43
N VAL A 25 14.67 4.31 5.73
CA VAL A 25 14.78 5.18 6.92
C VAL A 25 13.51 5.03 7.76
N GLY A 26 13.66 4.65 9.02
CA GLY A 26 12.55 4.58 9.97
C GLY A 26 11.94 5.96 10.24
N ASN A 27 10.62 6.03 10.41
CA ASN A 27 9.89 7.28 10.67
C ASN A 27 9.77 7.66 12.16
N GLY A 28 10.64 7.13 13.03
CA GLY A 28 10.61 7.40 14.46
C GLY A 28 11.47 8.57 14.92
N THR A 29 12.03 8.41 16.12
CA THR A 29 12.84 9.44 16.78
C THR A 29 14.09 9.75 15.96
N ALA A 30 14.40 11.04 15.82
CA ALA A 30 15.53 11.54 15.04
C ALA A 30 15.51 11.15 13.53
N SER A 31 14.34 10.79 13.00
CA SER A 31 14.18 10.44 11.58
C SER A 31 14.46 11.61 10.64
N ARG A 32 14.14 12.85 11.04
CA ARG A 32 14.41 14.07 10.25
C ARG A 32 15.91 14.34 10.14
N GLU A 33 16.62 14.19 11.24
CA GLU A 33 18.06 14.37 11.34
C GLU A 33 18.79 13.27 10.56
N SER A 34 18.30 12.02 10.66
CA SER A 34 18.82 10.89 9.88
C SER A 34 18.57 11.07 8.38
N GLU A 35 17.38 11.52 8.00
CA GLU A 35 17.03 11.87 6.63
C GLU A 35 17.98 12.95 6.10
N GLN A 36 18.23 14.02 6.87
CA GLN A 36 19.17 15.08 6.47
C GLN A 36 20.57 14.55 6.18
N VAL A 37 21.11 13.67 7.01
CA VAL A 37 22.44 13.08 6.79
C VAL A 37 22.47 12.25 5.51
N ILE A 38 21.42 11.48 5.24
CA ILE A 38 21.30 10.64 4.02
C ILE A 38 21.17 11.51 2.78
N VAL A 39 20.38 12.58 2.88
CA VAL A 39 20.19 13.58 1.85
C VAL A 39 21.51 14.24 1.46
N GLU A 40 22.30 14.68 2.44
CA GLU A 40 23.63 15.25 2.19
C GLU A 40 24.59 14.20 1.60
N LEU A 41 24.54 12.97 2.11
CA LEU A 41 25.32 11.85 1.57
C LEU A 41 25.00 11.60 0.10
N ILE A 42 23.73 11.59 -0.31
CA ILE A 42 23.32 11.34 -1.71
C ILE A 42 23.88 12.41 -2.65
N LYS A 43 23.93 13.69 -2.23
CA LYS A 43 24.57 14.77 -3.00
C LYS A 43 26.07 14.55 -3.23
N GLU A 44 26.73 13.82 -2.33
CA GLU A 44 28.16 13.52 -2.38
C GLU A 44 28.50 12.22 -3.13
N LEU A 45 27.49 11.40 -3.48
CA LEU A 45 27.68 10.10 -4.15
C LEU A 45 27.70 10.26 -5.67
N SER A 46 28.54 9.46 -6.33
CA SER A 46 28.56 9.33 -7.80
C SER A 46 27.59 8.27 -8.33
N THR A 47 27.01 7.47 -7.43
CA THR A 47 26.07 6.39 -7.75
C THR A 47 24.62 6.84 -7.49
N PRO A 48 23.67 6.44 -8.35
CA PRO A 48 22.26 6.78 -8.14
C PRO A 48 21.70 5.95 -6.97
N VAL A 49 21.59 6.60 -5.80
CA VAL A 49 21.00 6.02 -4.59
C VAL A 49 19.74 6.81 -4.22
N GLN A 50 18.68 6.08 -3.91
CA GLN A 50 17.40 6.66 -3.49
C GLN A 50 17.12 6.30 -2.03
N TYR A 51 16.21 7.02 -1.38
CA TYR A 51 15.75 6.66 -0.04
C TYR A 51 14.23 6.64 0.08
N VAL A 52 13.75 5.91 1.08
CA VAL A 52 12.33 5.77 1.42
C VAL A 52 12.14 5.86 2.91
N ILE A 53 11.14 6.63 3.33
CA ILE A 53 10.67 6.63 4.72
C ILE A 53 9.74 5.43 4.93
N VAL A 54 10.06 4.60 5.92
CA VAL A 54 9.34 3.37 6.25
C VAL A 54 8.79 3.47 7.66
N ASN A 55 7.58 2.94 7.85
CA ASN A 55 6.98 2.85 9.17
C ASN A 55 7.77 1.87 10.05
N GLU A 56 8.33 2.36 11.16
CA GLU A 56 9.10 1.55 12.12
C GLU A 56 8.26 0.99 13.28
N ALA A 57 6.94 1.20 13.29
CA ALA A 57 6.06 0.72 14.35
C ALA A 57 6.26 -0.77 14.63
N GLY A 58 6.51 -1.12 15.91
CA GLY A 58 6.78 -2.49 16.33
C GLY A 58 8.20 -3.02 16.02
N ALA A 59 9.07 -2.27 15.34
CA ALA A 59 10.43 -2.73 15.03
C ALA A 59 11.26 -2.97 16.31
N SER A 60 11.08 -2.11 17.32
CA SER A 60 11.66 -2.31 18.65
C SER A 60 11.16 -3.59 19.33
N VAL A 61 9.86 -3.87 19.24
CA VAL A 61 9.24 -5.10 19.77
C VAL A 61 9.78 -6.34 19.08
N TYR A 62 9.91 -6.31 17.75
CA TYR A 62 10.57 -7.37 16.99
C TYR A 62 12.02 -7.56 17.45
N SER A 63 12.82 -6.49 17.51
CA SER A 63 14.26 -6.59 17.80
C SER A 63 14.59 -7.20 19.17
N ALA A 64 13.71 -7.00 20.15
CA ALA A 64 13.80 -7.57 21.49
C ALA A 64 13.16 -8.96 21.62
N SER A 65 12.52 -9.47 20.56
CA SER A 65 11.84 -10.76 20.58
C SER A 65 12.82 -11.94 20.55
N LYS A 66 12.35 -13.10 21.03
CA LYS A 66 13.07 -14.36 20.89
C LYS A 66 13.30 -14.72 19.41
N LEU A 67 12.30 -14.48 18.56
CA LEU A 67 12.37 -14.74 17.12
C LEU A 67 13.53 -13.95 16.47
N ALA A 68 13.66 -12.66 16.75
CA ALA A 68 14.76 -11.86 16.20
C ALA A 68 16.13 -12.30 16.73
N THR A 69 16.18 -12.80 17.96
CA THR A 69 17.41 -13.39 18.53
C THR A 69 17.78 -14.70 17.84
N GLU A 70 16.79 -15.51 17.47
CA GLU A 70 16.99 -16.75 16.70
C GLU A 70 17.38 -16.45 15.24
N GLU A 71 16.76 -15.45 14.59
CA GLU A 71 17.11 -15.03 13.22
C GLU A 71 18.49 -14.35 13.14
N PHE A 72 18.86 -13.57 14.15
CA PHE A 72 20.12 -12.82 14.18
C PHE A 72 20.84 -12.91 15.55
N PRO A 73 21.44 -14.07 15.88
CA PRO A 73 22.09 -14.28 17.17
C PRO A 73 23.24 -13.31 17.44
N ASN A 74 23.97 -12.94 16.39
CA ASN A 74 25.17 -12.11 16.48
C ASN A 74 24.89 -10.60 16.34
N PHE A 75 23.63 -10.21 16.14
CA PHE A 75 23.26 -8.80 16.00
C PHE A 75 22.83 -8.25 17.35
N ASP A 76 23.19 -6.99 17.62
CA ASP A 76 22.61 -6.23 18.71
C ASP A 76 21.15 -5.83 18.40
N VAL A 77 20.46 -5.29 19.41
CA VAL A 77 19.04 -4.90 19.31
C VAL A 77 18.83 -3.82 18.23
N GLY A 78 19.75 -2.86 18.10
CA GLY A 78 19.66 -1.80 17.09
C GLY A 78 19.82 -2.34 15.67
N GLN A 79 20.80 -3.23 15.46
CA GLN A 79 21.03 -3.89 14.18
C GLN A 79 19.83 -4.75 13.75
N ARG A 80 19.19 -5.47 14.69
CA ARG A 80 17.95 -6.23 14.41
C ARG A 80 16.80 -5.31 14.00
N SER A 81 16.64 -4.18 14.69
CA SER A 81 15.63 -3.18 14.33
C SER A 81 15.87 -2.62 12.92
N ALA A 82 17.12 -2.26 12.60
CA ALA A 82 17.50 -1.79 11.27
C ALA A 82 17.26 -2.85 10.17
N ALA A 83 17.56 -4.12 10.45
CA ALA A 83 17.27 -5.22 9.53
C ALA A 83 15.77 -5.37 9.27
N SER A 84 14.92 -5.20 10.29
CA SER A 84 13.45 -5.23 10.13
C SER A 84 12.97 -4.07 9.25
N ILE A 85 13.44 -2.85 9.50
CA ILE A 85 13.09 -1.66 8.71
C ILE A 85 13.47 -1.82 7.23
N ALA A 86 14.63 -2.43 6.95
CA ALA A 86 15.04 -2.74 5.58
C ALA A 86 14.15 -3.81 4.93
N ARG A 87 13.83 -4.91 5.65
CA ARG A 87 12.97 -6.00 5.14
C ARG A 87 11.54 -5.57 4.88
N ARG A 88 10.99 -4.65 5.69
CA ARG A 88 9.65 -4.07 5.47
C ARG A 88 9.50 -3.38 4.13
N LEU A 89 10.57 -2.77 3.62
CA LEU A 89 10.56 -2.14 2.30
C LEU A 89 10.47 -3.18 1.17
N GLN A 90 11.06 -4.37 1.39
CA GLN A 90 11.06 -5.46 0.40
C GLN A 90 9.71 -6.19 0.37
N ASP A 91 9.19 -6.57 1.54
CA ASP A 91 7.86 -7.13 1.70
C ASP A 91 7.29 -6.76 3.08
N PRO A 92 6.41 -5.73 3.15
CA PRO A 92 5.83 -5.31 4.41
C PRO A 92 5.03 -6.42 5.10
N LEU A 93 4.34 -7.26 4.34
CA LEU A 93 3.47 -8.29 4.90
C LEU A 93 4.31 -9.38 5.58
N ALA A 94 5.32 -9.89 4.87
CA ALA A 94 6.17 -10.97 5.36
C ALA A 94 7.00 -10.58 6.61
N GLU A 95 7.26 -9.28 6.79
CA GLU A 95 8.01 -8.78 7.94
C GLU A 95 7.09 -8.36 9.10
N LEU A 96 5.94 -7.72 8.84
CA LEU A 96 5.01 -7.29 9.91
C LEU A 96 4.34 -8.45 10.64
N VAL A 97 4.12 -9.60 9.97
CA VAL A 97 3.56 -10.82 10.60
C VAL A 97 4.48 -11.43 11.67
N LYS A 98 5.77 -11.04 11.71
CA LYS A 98 6.71 -11.50 12.75
C LYS A 98 6.51 -10.80 14.09
N ILE A 99 5.63 -9.82 14.13
CA ILE A 99 5.37 -8.94 15.27
C ILE A 99 3.97 -9.26 15.77
N ASP A 100 3.81 -9.30 17.09
CA ASP A 100 2.48 -9.40 17.68
C ASP A 100 1.59 -8.25 17.15
N PRO A 101 0.45 -8.53 16.48
CA PRO A 101 -0.39 -7.52 15.86
C PRO A 101 -0.76 -6.36 16.80
N LYS A 102 -0.99 -6.65 18.09
CA LYS A 102 -1.33 -5.61 19.08
C LYS A 102 -0.18 -4.66 19.42
N SER A 103 1.04 -5.09 19.12
CA SER A 103 2.27 -4.31 19.32
C SER A 103 2.60 -3.42 18.12
N ILE A 104 1.89 -3.59 16.99
CA ILE A 104 1.95 -2.68 15.86
C ILE A 104 1.11 -1.46 16.23
N GLY A 105 1.76 -0.31 16.39
CA GLY A 105 1.12 0.94 16.76
C GLY A 105 0.06 1.39 15.76
N VAL A 106 -1.20 1.08 16.02
CA VAL A 106 -2.34 1.37 15.13
C VAL A 106 -3.26 2.46 15.68
N GLY A 107 -3.09 2.86 16.94
CA GLY A 107 -3.87 3.93 17.56
C GLY A 107 -3.19 4.51 18.79
N GLN A 108 -3.50 5.78 19.12
CA GLN A 108 -2.87 6.50 20.22
C GLN A 108 -3.15 5.87 21.59
N TYR A 109 -4.39 5.42 21.83
CA TYR A 109 -4.82 4.83 23.09
C TYR A 109 -5.03 3.31 22.98
N GLN A 110 -4.28 2.65 22.09
CA GLN A 110 -4.39 1.19 21.90
C GLN A 110 -4.13 0.39 23.20
N HIS A 111 -3.30 0.94 24.09
CA HIS A 111 -2.96 0.32 25.37
C HIS A 111 -4.10 0.44 26.40
N ASP A 112 -4.97 1.44 26.26
CA ASP A 112 -6.10 1.68 27.16
C ASP A 112 -7.36 0.89 26.74
N MET A 113 -7.28 0.18 25.61
CA MET A 113 -8.36 -0.64 25.09
C MET A 113 -8.43 -2.01 25.75
N ASN A 114 -9.57 -2.69 25.60
CA ASN A 114 -9.68 -4.10 25.97
C ASN A 114 -8.74 -4.94 25.09
N GLN A 115 -7.65 -5.42 25.70
CA GLN A 115 -6.58 -6.10 24.97
C GLN A 115 -7.03 -7.39 24.28
N LYS A 116 -7.98 -8.13 24.86
CA LYS A 116 -8.50 -9.35 24.25
C LYS A 116 -9.25 -9.06 22.94
N LYS A 117 -10.19 -8.11 22.99
CA LYS A 117 -10.95 -7.70 21.80
C LYS A 117 -10.05 -7.08 20.74
N LEU A 118 -9.05 -6.31 21.16
CA LEU A 118 -8.07 -5.72 20.25
C LEU A 118 -7.26 -6.81 19.54
N SER A 119 -6.73 -7.78 20.29
CA SER A 119 -5.99 -8.91 19.71
C SER A 119 -6.82 -9.69 18.71
N GLU A 120 -8.05 -10.09 19.07
CA GLU A 120 -8.95 -10.85 18.17
C GLU A 120 -9.23 -10.08 16.86
N ALA A 121 -9.50 -8.77 16.96
CA ALA A 121 -9.75 -7.94 15.79
C ALA A 121 -8.51 -7.79 14.89
N LEU A 122 -7.33 -7.55 15.48
CA LEU A 122 -6.10 -7.36 14.73
C LEU A 122 -5.59 -8.67 14.11
N GLU A 123 -5.69 -9.79 14.82
CA GLU A 123 -5.37 -11.12 14.28
C GLU A 123 -6.23 -11.45 13.07
N GLY A 124 -7.54 -11.20 13.15
CA GLY A 124 -8.45 -11.39 12.02
C GLY A 124 -8.09 -10.51 10.80
N VAL A 125 -7.55 -9.30 11.01
CA VAL A 125 -7.03 -8.48 9.90
C VAL A 125 -5.80 -9.11 9.27
N VAL A 126 -4.85 -9.60 10.08
CA VAL A 126 -3.64 -10.23 9.56
C VAL A 126 -3.99 -11.47 8.76
N GLU A 127 -4.84 -12.34 9.30
CA GLU A 127 -5.33 -13.53 8.60
C GLU A 127 -5.96 -13.16 7.25
N ASN A 128 -6.87 -12.18 7.23
CA ASN A 128 -7.49 -11.72 5.98
C ASN A 128 -6.46 -11.19 4.97
N CYS A 129 -5.47 -10.40 5.42
CA CYS A 129 -4.43 -9.86 4.54
C CYS A 129 -3.54 -10.97 3.96
N VAL A 130 -3.11 -11.92 4.80
CA VAL A 130 -2.22 -13.02 4.41
C VAL A 130 -2.92 -13.96 3.43
N ASN A 131 -4.14 -14.39 3.72
CA ASN A 131 -4.89 -15.30 2.84
C ASN A 131 -5.31 -14.63 1.52
N ARG A 132 -5.61 -13.32 1.54
CA ARG A 132 -5.94 -12.58 0.30
C ARG A 132 -4.72 -12.43 -0.62
N VAL A 133 -3.52 -12.23 -0.06
CA VAL A 133 -2.29 -12.16 -0.86
C VAL A 133 -1.85 -13.55 -1.31
N GLY A 134 -2.03 -14.58 -0.48
CA GLY A 134 -1.49 -15.91 -0.68
C GLY A 134 0.01 -15.97 -0.40
N VAL A 135 0.56 -17.16 -0.19
CA VAL A 135 1.98 -17.35 0.17
C VAL A 135 2.64 -18.41 -0.68
N ASP A 136 3.90 -18.16 -1.07
CA ASP A 136 4.73 -19.20 -1.67
C ASP A 136 5.18 -20.20 -0.59
N LEU A 137 4.74 -21.45 -0.73
CA LEU A 137 5.00 -22.54 0.20
C LEU A 137 6.50 -22.82 0.38
N ASN A 138 7.30 -22.61 -0.67
CA ASN A 138 8.72 -22.93 -0.68
C ASN A 138 9.59 -21.81 -0.09
N THR A 139 9.09 -20.59 0.06
CA THR A 139 9.87 -19.45 0.57
C THR A 139 9.29 -18.81 1.82
N ALA A 140 8.02 -19.03 2.15
CA ALA A 140 7.37 -18.45 3.32
C ALA A 140 8.09 -18.80 4.63
N SER A 141 8.13 -17.86 5.58
CA SER A 141 8.59 -18.14 6.94
C SER A 141 7.50 -18.87 7.75
N ALA A 142 7.89 -19.53 8.84
CA ALA A 142 6.92 -20.12 9.75
C ALA A 142 5.93 -19.07 10.30
N SER A 143 6.42 -17.87 10.64
CA SER A 143 5.58 -16.77 11.12
C SER A 143 4.53 -16.30 10.10
N LEU A 144 4.82 -16.40 8.80
CA LEU A 144 3.85 -16.04 7.77
C LEU A 144 2.84 -17.18 7.54
N LEU A 145 3.29 -18.43 7.57
CA LEU A 145 2.43 -19.62 7.46
C LEU A 145 1.44 -19.74 8.62
N GLU A 146 1.79 -19.24 9.81
CA GLU A 146 0.92 -19.20 11.00
C GLU A 146 -0.43 -18.49 10.77
N TYR A 147 -0.50 -17.59 9.79
CA TYR A 147 -1.71 -16.82 9.47
C TYR A 147 -2.48 -17.37 8.27
N ILE A 148 -2.09 -18.52 7.73
CA ILE A 148 -2.84 -19.19 6.66
C ILE A 148 -3.98 -20.00 7.26
N SER A 149 -5.14 -19.93 6.63
CA SER A 149 -6.33 -20.66 7.08
C SER A 149 -6.04 -22.14 7.25
N GLY A 150 -6.40 -22.70 8.40
CA GLY A 150 -6.16 -24.11 8.75
C GLY A 150 -4.71 -24.46 9.16
N ILE A 151 -3.78 -23.50 9.18
CA ILE A 151 -2.39 -23.73 9.63
C ILE A 151 -2.22 -23.18 11.04
N THR A 152 -1.80 -24.06 11.96
CA THR A 152 -1.38 -23.67 13.30
C THR A 152 0.12 -23.43 13.37
N LYS A 153 0.61 -22.78 14.42
CA LYS A 153 2.04 -22.63 14.72
C LYS A 153 2.84 -23.93 14.64
N THR A 154 2.26 -25.04 15.10
CA THR A 154 2.94 -26.34 15.01
C THR A 154 3.04 -26.81 13.56
N ILE A 155 1.95 -26.68 12.79
CA ILE A 155 1.93 -27.08 11.38
C ILE A 155 2.87 -26.19 10.55
N ALA A 156 2.87 -24.88 10.79
CA ALA A 156 3.78 -23.94 10.13
C ALA A 156 5.26 -24.34 10.30
N LYS A 157 5.67 -24.68 11.54
CA LYS A 157 7.01 -25.19 11.81
C LYS A 157 7.29 -26.50 11.08
N ASN A 158 6.35 -27.45 11.13
CA ASN A 158 6.48 -28.75 10.46
C ASN A 158 6.59 -28.62 8.94
N ILE A 159 5.90 -27.65 8.32
CA ILE A 159 6.03 -27.36 6.87
C ILE A 159 7.46 -26.94 6.54
N VAL A 160 8.04 -26.03 7.34
CA VAL A 160 9.41 -25.55 7.14
C VAL A 160 10.42 -26.68 7.36
N GLU A 161 10.28 -27.44 8.43
CA GLU A 161 11.13 -28.61 8.71
C GLU A 161 11.03 -29.67 7.61
N TYR A 162 9.82 -29.91 7.10
CA TYR A 162 9.59 -30.86 6.01
C TYR A 162 10.32 -30.44 4.74
N ARG A 163 10.24 -29.16 4.31
CA ARG A 163 10.95 -28.70 3.10
C ARG A 163 12.46 -28.63 3.27
N GLU A 164 12.95 -28.41 4.48
CA GLU A 164 14.39 -28.43 4.76
C GLU A 164 14.94 -29.86 4.69
N ALA A 165 14.18 -30.84 5.16
CA ALA A 165 14.57 -32.26 5.14
C ALA A 165 14.36 -32.95 3.78
N ASN A 166 13.28 -32.62 3.06
CA ASN A 166 12.85 -33.34 1.85
C ASN A 166 13.09 -32.54 0.56
N GLY A 167 13.52 -31.28 0.66
CA GLY A 167 13.61 -30.36 -0.44
C GLY A 167 12.30 -29.63 -0.73
N ARG A 168 12.28 -28.90 -1.86
CA ARG A 168 11.15 -28.04 -2.26
C ARG A 168 9.90 -28.88 -2.56
N PHE A 169 8.74 -28.33 -2.21
CA PHE A 169 7.45 -28.86 -2.65
C PHE A 169 7.27 -28.65 -4.15
N THR A 170 6.91 -29.71 -4.87
CA THR A 170 6.64 -29.70 -6.32
C THR A 170 5.14 -29.69 -6.65
N ASN A 171 4.30 -30.13 -5.72
CA ASN A 171 2.85 -30.07 -5.84
C ASN A 171 2.17 -29.93 -4.47
N ARG A 172 0.94 -29.38 -4.44
CA ARG A 172 0.21 -29.15 -3.18
C ARG A 172 -0.08 -30.42 -2.40
N LYS A 173 -0.30 -31.56 -3.06
CA LYS A 173 -0.64 -32.84 -2.39
C LYS A 173 0.46 -33.33 -1.45
N GLN A 174 1.71 -32.93 -1.65
CA GLN A 174 2.81 -33.22 -0.74
C GLN A 174 2.60 -32.64 0.67
N LEU A 175 1.74 -31.62 0.84
CA LEU A 175 1.36 -31.10 2.16
C LEU A 175 0.73 -32.18 3.05
N LEU A 176 0.04 -33.17 2.49
CA LEU A 176 -0.53 -34.29 3.26
C LEU A 176 0.54 -35.21 3.88
N LYS A 177 1.81 -35.08 3.44
CA LYS A 177 2.95 -35.79 4.05
C LYS A 177 3.54 -35.02 5.23
N VAL A 178 3.13 -33.77 5.45
CA VAL A 178 3.61 -32.95 6.56
C VAL A 178 2.99 -33.45 7.87
N PRO A 179 3.79 -33.67 8.93
CA PRO A 179 3.26 -34.12 10.21
C PRO A 179 2.17 -33.19 10.75
N LYS A 180 1.08 -33.78 11.24
CA LYS A 180 -0.10 -33.09 11.82
C LYS A 180 -0.93 -32.25 10.83
N LEU A 181 -0.63 -32.30 9.53
CA LEU A 181 -1.46 -31.70 8.49
C LEU A 181 -2.40 -32.77 7.91
N GLY A 182 -3.64 -32.78 8.40
CA GLY A 182 -4.68 -33.72 7.95
C GLY A 182 -5.48 -33.22 6.73
N PRO A 183 -6.36 -34.06 6.15
CA PRO A 183 -7.16 -33.71 4.96
C PRO A 183 -8.00 -32.43 5.12
N LYS A 184 -8.61 -32.21 6.29
CA LYS A 184 -9.36 -30.98 6.57
C LYS A 184 -8.47 -29.74 6.59
N ALA A 185 -7.30 -29.84 7.22
CA ALA A 185 -6.35 -28.72 7.25
C ALA A 185 -5.83 -28.42 5.84
N PHE A 186 -5.59 -29.46 5.03
CA PHE A 186 -5.23 -29.33 3.62
C PHE A 186 -6.31 -28.61 2.82
N GLU A 187 -7.57 -29.01 2.95
CA GLU A 187 -8.71 -28.36 2.29
C GLU A 187 -8.84 -26.88 2.66
N GLN A 188 -8.58 -26.51 3.92
CA GLN A 188 -8.62 -25.11 4.33
C GLN A 188 -7.44 -24.29 3.81
N CYS A 189 -6.24 -24.87 3.72
CA CYS A 189 -5.02 -24.11 3.43
C CYS A 189 -4.60 -24.12 1.95
N ALA A 190 -4.95 -25.16 1.19
CA ALA A 190 -4.34 -25.42 -0.11
C ALA A 190 -4.55 -24.30 -1.13
N GLY A 191 -5.68 -23.61 -1.10
CA GLY A 191 -5.99 -22.51 -2.02
C GLY A 191 -5.13 -21.26 -1.78
N PHE A 192 -4.62 -21.09 -0.56
CA PHE A 192 -3.82 -19.93 -0.17
C PHE A 192 -2.31 -20.16 -0.30
N LEU A 193 -1.88 -21.43 -0.44
CA LEU A 193 -0.49 -21.83 -0.61
C LEU A 193 -0.17 -22.00 -2.08
N ARG A 194 0.80 -21.25 -2.61
CA ARG A 194 1.22 -21.28 -4.01
C ARG A 194 2.57 -21.99 -4.15
N ILE A 195 2.76 -22.65 -5.28
CA ILE A 195 4.03 -23.26 -5.66
C ILE A 195 4.42 -22.69 -7.02
N GLN A 196 5.45 -21.84 -7.02
CA GLN A 196 6.05 -21.35 -8.27
C GLN A 196 6.85 -22.49 -8.91
N ASP A 197 6.75 -22.60 -10.24
CA ASP A 197 7.45 -23.60 -11.05
C ASP A 197 7.18 -25.07 -10.62
N GLY A 198 5.96 -25.35 -10.13
CA GLY A 198 5.52 -26.70 -9.76
C GLY A 198 5.20 -27.60 -10.97
N GLU A 199 4.93 -28.88 -10.68
CA GLU A 199 4.51 -29.86 -11.70
C GLU A 199 3.18 -29.46 -12.36
N ASN A 200 2.24 -28.96 -11.57
CA ASN A 200 0.94 -28.47 -12.01
C ASN A 200 0.92 -26.94 -12.05
N PRO A 201 0.69 -26.29 -13.21
CA PRO A 201 0.60 -24.84 -13.31
C PRO A 201 -0.47 -24.22 -12.42
N LEU A 202 -1.55 -24.95 -12.12
CA LEU A 202 -2.63 -24.45 -11.27
C LEU A 202 -2.17 -24.23 -9.81
N ASP A 203 -1.11 -24.91 -9.36
CA ASP A 203 -0.56 -24.73 -8.01
C ASP A 203 0.07 -23.33 -7.82
N ALA A 204 0.36 -22.58 -8.89
CA ALA A 204 0.80 -21.19 -8.81
C ALA A 204 -0.38 -20.18 -8.71
N THR A 205 -1.62 -20.64 -8.88
CA THR A 205 -2.84 -19.82 -8.87
C THR A 205 -3.60 -19.93 -7.56
N SER A 206 -4.65 -19.12 -7.39
CA SER A 206 -5.57 -19.25 -6.26
C SER A 206 -6.66 -20.30 -6.49
N VAL A 207 -6.64 -21.03 -7.62
CA VAL A 207 -7.58 -22.12 -7.90
C VAL A 207 -7.36 -23.24 -6.88
N HIS A 208 -8.42 -23.63 -6.18
CA HIS A 208 -8.35 -24.66 -5.16
C HIS A 208 -8.25 -26.07 -5.78
N PRO A 209 -7.49 -27.02 -5.19
CA PRO A 209 -7.38 -28.39 -5.70
C PRO A 209 -8.70 -29.14 -5.92
N GLU A 210 -9.76 -28.79 -5.17
CA GLU A 210 -11.10 -29.37 -5.39
C GLU A 210 -11.66 -29.04 -6.78
N SER A 211 -11.24 -27.91 -7.36
CA SER A 211 -11.72 -27.40 -8.65
C SER A 211 -10.79 -27.74 -9.81
N TYR A 212 -9.75 -28.55 -9.59
CA TYR A 212 -8.79 -28.90 -10.66
C TYR A 212 -9.45 -29.67 -11.80
N GLU A 213 -10.32 -30.62 -11.49
CA GLU A 213 -11.01 -31.39 -12.52
C GLU A 213 -11.88 -30.48 -13.41
N ALA A 214 -12.65 -29.59 -12.79
CA ALA A 214 -13.47 -28.61 -13.49
C ALA A 214 -12.62 -27.64 -14.32
N THR A 215 -11.47 -27.20 -13.78
CA THR A 215 -10.54 -26.30 -14.47
C THR A 215 -9.90 -26.96 -15.69
N MET A 216 -9.52 -28.23 -15.60
CA MET A 216 -8.98 -28.99 -16.73
C MET A 216 -10.02 -29.11 -17.86
N LYS A 217 -11.26 -29.49 -17.53
CA LYS A 217 -12.37 -29.52 -18.50
C LYS A 217 -12.64 -28.16 -19.14
N LEU A 218 -12.53 -27.08 -18.37
CA LEU A 218 -12.67 -25.71 -18.86
C LEU A 218 -11.55 -25.35 -19.85
N LEU A 219 -10.30 -25.69 -19.54
CA LEU A 219 -9.16 -25.45 -20.43
C LEU A 219 -9.32 -26.19 -21.77
N ASP A 220 -9.76 -27.45 -21.73
CA ASP A 220 -10.04 -28.24 -22.93
C ASP A 220 -11.09 -27.56 -23.82
N ARG A 221 -12.16 -27.04 -23.22
CA ARG A 221 -13.23 -26.31 -23.95
C ARG A 221 -12.74 -24.99 -24.54
N LEU A 222 -11.81 -24.33 -23.88
CA LEU A 222 -11.20 -23.09 -24.35
C LEU A 222 -10.06 -23.34 -25.35
N GLY A 223 -9.73 -24.60 -25.63
CA GLY A 223 -8.62 -24.99 -26.51
C GLY A 223 -7.26 -24.55 -25.96
N MET A 224 -7.11 -24.51 -24.64
CA MET A 224 -5.90 -24.07 -23.96
C MET A 224 -5.20 -25.27 -23.33
N THR A 225 -3.86 -25.27 -23.42
CA THR A 225 -3.02 -26.28 -22.78
C THR A 225 -2.39 -25.74 -21.49
N PHE A 226 -1.85 -26.63 -20.67
CA PHE A 226 -1.02 -26.24 -19.52
C PHE A 226 0.22 -25.42 -19.92
N ASP A 227 0.77 -25.62 -21.12
CA ASP A 227 1.88 -24.81 -21.61
C ASP A 227 1.43 -23.38 -21.92
N ASP A 228 0.20 -23.18 -22.36
CA ASP A 228 -0.36 -21.83 -22.54
C ASP A 228 -0.53 -21.13 -21.19
N VAL A 229 -1.01 -21.85 -20.16
CA VAL A 229 -1.09 -21.33 -18.79
C VAL A 229 0.30 -20.97 -18.25
N LYS A 230 1.30 -21.83 -18.46
CA LYS A 230 2.71 -21.53 -18.08
C LYS A 230 3.27 -20.32 -18.81
N LYS A 231 2.98 -20.15 -20.11
CA LYS A 231 3.38 -18.96 -20.87
C LYS A 231 2.75 -17.69 -20.31
N LEU A 232 1.45 -17.73 -19.99
CA LEU A 232 0.75 -16.61 -19.36
C LEU A 232 1.33 -16.27 -17.99
N GLN A 233 1.66 -17.28 -17.18
CA GLN A 233 2.36 -17.12 -15.90
C GLN A 233 3.74 -16.49 -16.08
N ALA A 234 4.53 -16.97 -17.04
CA ALA A 234 5.87 -16.44 -17.33
C ALA A 234 5.81 -14.99 -17.82
N GLN A 235 4.83 -14.66 -18.68
CA GLN A 235 4.58 -13.29 -19.13
C GLN A 235 4.17 -12.37 -17.98
N ALA A 236 3.28 -12.84 -17.09
CA ALA A 236 2.90 -12.09 -15.89
C ALA A 236 4.10 -11.89 -14.95
N ALA A 237 4.92 -12.91 -14.72
CA ALA A 237 6.13 -12.83 -13.91
C ALA A 237 7.20 -11.89 -14.52
N ALA A 238 7.36 -11.88 -15.83
CA ALA A 238 8.25 -10.97 -16.54
C ALA A 238 7.74 -9.51 -16.47
N ALA A 239 6.43 -9.30 -16.61
CA ALA A 239 5.81 -7.99 -16.43
C ALA A 239 6.04 -7.47 -14.99
N LYS A 240 6.00 -8.33 -13.98
CA LYS A 240 6.33 -7.97 -12.57
C LYS A 240 7.78 -7.54 -12.40
N LYS A 241 8.74 -8.22 -13.05
CA LYS A 241 10.17 -7.82 -13.00
C LYS A 241 10.40 -6.45 -13.64
N ASN A 242 9.71 -6.15 -14.75
CA ASN A 242 9.82 -4.86 -15.43
C ASN A 242 9.03 -3.75 -14.71
N GLY A 243 7.90 -4.08 -14.08
CA GLY A 243 7.08 -3.17 -13.27
C GLY A 243 7.71 -2.75 -11.94
N LYS A 244 8.68 -3.51 -11.42
CA LYS A 244 9.55 -3.07 -10.31
C LYS A 244 10.46 -1.88 -10.66
N SER A 245 10.55 -1.47 -11.94
CA SER A 245 11.16 -0.20 -12.34
C SER A 245 10.19 1.00 -12.24
N GLY A 246 8.90 0.75 -11.97
CA GLY A 246 7.84 1.76 -11.88
C GLY A 246 7.76 2.49 -10.54
N LEU A 247 8.88 2.63 -9.83
CA LEU A 247 8.92 3.52 -8.68
C LEU A 247 8.97 4.96 -9.20
N ARG A 248 7.88 5.69 -8.97
CA ARG A 248 7.68 7.04 -9.49
C ARG A 248 8.70 8.00 -8.86
N THR A 249 9.58 8.55 -9.69
CA THR A 249 10.48 9.66 -9.34
C THR A 249 9.72 10.98 -9.30
N ALA A 250 10.11 11.90 -8.42
CA ALA A 250 9.43 13.17 -8.20
C ALA A 250 10.21 14.36 -8.80
N ALA A 251 10.11 14.61 -10.12
CA ALA A 251 10.45 15.87 -10.81
C ALA A 251 9.99 15.78 -12.29
N GLY A 252 9.55 16.80 -13.05
CA GLY A 252 9.34 18.24 -12.95
C GLY A 252 9.13 18.80 -14.37
N ALA A 253 8.28 19.82 -14.60
CA ALA A 253 8.18 20.54 -15.88
C ALA A 253 7.81 22.03 -15.63
N GLY A 254 8.53 22.95 -16.27
CA GLY A 254 8.44 24.40 -16.04
C GLY A 254 8.33 25.26 -17.30
N GLY A 255 8.39 26.59 -17.08
CA GLY A 255 8.41 27.68 -18.08
C GLY A 255 7.20 28.61 -17.90
N GLY A 256 7.25 29.94 -17.84
CA GLY A 256 8.29 30.95 -18.06
C GLY A 256 7.60 32.25 -18.55
N THR A 257 8.25 33.41 -18.34
CA THR A 257 8.04 34.76 -18.97
C THR A 257 7.23 35.85 -18.23
N ASP A 258 8.00 36.76 -17.61
CA ASP A 258 8.12 38.22 -17.83
C ASP A 258 6.90 39.16 -17.91
N ALA A 259 6.85 40.17 -17.03
CA ALA A 259 6.79 41.61 -17.38
C ALA A 259 6.69 42.55 -16.15
N LYS A 260 7.12 43.79 -16.37
CA LYS A 260 7.57 44.88 -15.47
C LYS A 260 6.45 45.81 -14.96
N GLY A 261 6.76 46.58 -13.89
CA GLY A 261 6.17 47.89 -13.58
C GLY A 261 5.66 48.01 -12.13
N ALA A 262 6.38 48.59 -11.16
CA ALA A 262 6.68 50.01 -10.90
C ALA A 262 5.64 50.72 -9.99
N ALA A 263 6.14 51.21 -8.83
CA ALA A 263 5.63 52.28 -7.95
C ALA A 263 4.27 52.05 -7.26
N SER A 264 3.91 52.55 -6.09
CA SER A 264 4.44 53.41 -5.00
C SER A 264 3.41 53.22 -3.85
N GLY A 265 3.75 53.18 -2.56
CA GLY A 265 4.02 54.35 -1.73
C GLY A 265 2.96 54.50 -0.61
N GLY A 266 3.41 54.62 0.65
CA GLY A 266 2.67 55.14 1.81
C GLY A 266 1.90 54.09 2.64
N THR A 267 2.25 53.70 3.88
CA THR A 267 2.44 54.42 5.18
C THR A 267 1.19 54.44 6.06
N GLY A 268 1.38 54.05 7.34
CA GLY A 268 0.53 54.42 8.50
C GLY A 268 -0.26 53.25 9.08
N ASN A 269 0.22 52.39 9.99
CA ASN A 269 0.81 52.57 11.34
C ASN A 269 -0.25 52.53 12.48
N ALA A 270 0.18 51.89 13.59
CA ALA A 270 -0.42 51.84 14.93
C ALA A 270 -1.64 50.91 15.15
N ALA A 271 -1.85 50.28 16.30
CA ALA A 271 -1.08 49.85 17.49
C ALA A 271 -2.15 49.38 18.51
N GLY A 272 -1.74 48.58 19.51
CA GLY A 272 -2.49 48.37 20.75
C GLY A 272 -2.99 46.93 20.89
N GLN A 273 -2.27 46.07 21.62
CA GLN A 273 -2.45 45.84 23.08
C GLN A 273 -3.85 45.26 23.37
N GLY A 274 -4.00 44.05 23.88
CA GLY A 274 -3.29 43.47 25.01
C GLY A 274 -4.25 43.50 26.20
N GLY A 275 -4.80 42.35 26.59
CA GLY A 275 -5.72 42.23 27.73
C GLY A 275 -5.98 40.79 28.11
N ARG A 276 -5.30 40.33 29.17
CA ARG A 276 -5.62 39.11 29.92
C ARG A 276 -6.74 39.42 30.91
N GLY A 277 -7.72 38.52 31.01
CA GLY A 277 -8.72 38.48 32.07
C GLY A 277 -9.07 37.02 32.39
N THR A 278 -9.06 36.69 33.68
CA THR A 278 -9.12 35.36 34.28
C THR A 278 -10.54 34.85 34.57
N ALA A 279 -10.69 33.53 34.41
CA ALA A 279 -11.49 32.55 35.18
C ALA A 279 -13.03 32.69 35.28
N GLN A 280 -13.72 31.63 34.83
CA GLN A 280 -14.83 31.02 35.56
C GLN A 280 -15.03 29.54 35.16
N ASN A 281 -15.23 28.71 36.18
CA ASN A 281 -15.50 27.27 36.11
C ASN A 281 -16.91 27.00 35.58
N GLY A 282 -17.02 26.06 34.64
CA GLY A 282 -18.28 25.47 34.19
C GLY A 282 -18.00 24.04 33.73
N SER A 283 -18.49 23.07 34.49
CA SER A 283 -18.34 21.64 34.28
C SER A 283 -19.16 21.16 33.09
N ASP A 284 -18.50 20.74 32.00
CA ASP A 284 -19.07 19.85 30.99
C ASP A 284 -17.98 18.86 30.56
N ARG A 285 -18.08 17.61 31.04
CA ARG A 285 -17.27 16.49 30.55
C ARG A 285 -17.74 16.16 29.12
N LYS A 286 -17.23 16.88 28.13
CA LYS A 286 -17.18 16.40 26.74
C LYS A 286 -16.26 15.19 26.72
N GLY A 287 -16.83 14.02 26.42
CA GLY A 287 -16.08 12.80 26.18
C GLY A 287 -14.95 13.07 25.19
N SER A 288 -13.72 12.69 25.58
CA SER A 288 -12.55 12.73 24.70
C SER A 288 -12.90 11.97 23.42
N ARG A 289 -13.01 12.70 22.31
CA ARG A 289 -13.26 12.11 20.99
C ARG A 289 -12.01 11.32 20.62
N MET A 290 -12.04 10.01 20.83
CA MET A 290 -10.91 9.13 20.54
C MET A 290 -10.58 9.19 19.06
N VAL A 291 -9.44 9.80 18.72
CA VAL A 291 -8.96 9.91 17.35
C VAL A 291 -8.14 8.66 17.02
N ILE A 292 -8.67 7.84 16.13
CA ILE A 292 -7.97 6.66 15.58
C ILE A 292 -7.09 7.16 14.44
N ARG A 293 -5.78 6.90 14.54
CA ARG A 293 -4.80 7.24 13.49
C ARG A 293 -4.68 6.07 12.51
N ASN A 294 -4.11 6.29 11.32
CA ASN A 294 -3.85 5.25 10.31
C ASN A 294 -5.10 4.47 9.83
N THR A 295 -6.27 5.13 9.74
CA THR A 295 -7.52 4.55 9.21
C THR A 295 -7.46 4.20 7.71
N ASN A 296 -6.39 4.59 7.02
CA ASN A 296 -6.05 4.11 5.68
C ASN A 296 -5.46 2.69 5.69
N THR A 297 -4.96 2.20 6.82
CA THR A 297 -4.43 0.83 6.96
C THR A 297 -5.54 -0.18 7.28
N ALA A 298 -5.33 -1.44 6.91
CA ALA A 298 -6.29 -2.51 7.23
C ALA A 298 -6.54 -2.63 8.74
N MET A 299 -5.48 -2.52 9.56
CA MET A 299 -5.61 -2.56 11.02
C MET A 299 -6.31 -1.33 11.60
N GLY A 300 -6.02 -0.13 11.09
CA GLY A 300 -6.70 1.09 11.52
C GLY A 300 -8.20 1.09 11.17
N ARG A 301 -8.58 0.52 10.02
CA ARG A 301 -10.00 0.33 9.66
C ARG A 301 -10.71 -0.64 10.59
N ALA A 302 -10.07 -1.78 10.91
CA ALA A 302 -10.65 -2.74 11.83
C ALA A 302 -10.75 -2.20 13.27
N LEU A 303 -9.74 -1.45 13.72
CA LEU A 303 -9.79 -0.75 15.00
C LEU A 303 -10.95 0.25 15.03
N ALA A 304 -11.14 1.03 13.96
CA ALA A 304 -12.27 1.94 13.85
C ALA A 304 -13.63 1.23 13.90
N ALA A 305 -13.76 0.11 13.18
CA ALA A 305 -14.97 -0.72 13.22
C ALA A 305 -15.24 -1.30 14.62
N ALA A 306 -14.21 -1.79 15.31
CA ALA A 306 -14.32 -2.38 16.65
C ALA A 306 -14.66 -1.35 17.74
N MET A 307 -14.29 -0.08 17.52
CA MET A 307 -14.52 1.02 18.45
C MET A 307 -15.86 1.74 18.26
N GLY A 308 -16.48 1.63 17.08
CA GLY A 308 -17.71 2.33 16.69
C GLY A 308 -18.99 1.50 16.82
N GLY A 309 -19.13 0.68 17.86
CA GLY A 309 -20.32 -0.17 18.04
C GLY A 309 -21.49 0.51 18.75
N ILE A 310 -22.68 0.47 18.11
CA ILE A 310 -24.06 0.90 18.49
C ILE A 310 -24.35 2.37 18.07
N SER A 311 -25.19 2.69 17.06
CA SER A 311 -26.44 2.06 16.59
C SER A 311 -26.49 1.85 15.06
N LEU A 312 -26.92 0.66 14.63
CA LEU A 312 -27.64 0.46 13.38
C LEU A 312 -29.13 0.58 13.71
N GLU A 313 -29.79 1.64 13.27
CA GLU A 313 -31.25 1.64 13.14
C GLU A 313 -31.59 1.28 11.69
N GLU A 314 -32.12 0.08 11.50
CA GLU A 314 -32.94 -0.24 10.33
C GLU A 314 -34.25 0.53 10.42
N GLY A 315 -34.53 1.36 9.42
CA GLY A 315 -35.79 2.09 9.33
C GLY A 315 -35.97 2.83 8.00
N GLY A 316 -36.64 2.18 7.04
CA GLY A 316 -37.55 2.87 6.13
C GLY A 316 -37.01 3.39 4.79
N GLN A 317 -37.09 2.53 3.77
CA GLN A 317 -37.64 2.81 2.43
C GLN A 317 -37.46 4.24 1.83
N ASN A 318 -36.47 4.41 0.95
CA ASN A 318 -36.65 5.04 -0.37
C ASN A 318 -35.33 5.14 -1.15
N ALA A 319 -34.98 4.09 -1.90
CA ALA A 319 -33.99 4.16 -2.97
C ALA A 319 -34.19 3.05 -4.01
N LYS A 320 -35.43 2.86 -4.48
CA LYS A 320 -35.70 2.25 -5.79
C LYS A 320 -36.06 3.36 -6.76
N LYS A 321 -35.06 4.05 -7.31
CA LYS A 321 -35.10 4.79 -8.58
C LYS A 321 -33.78 5.56 -8.78
N GLN A 322 -32.79 4.89 -9.35
CA GLN A 322 -31.76 5.48 -10.23
C GLN A 322 -30.83 4.37 -10.76
N ALA A 323 -31.40 3.45 -11.53
CA ALA A 323 -30.69 2.54 -12.42
C ALA A 323 -31.68 2.04 -13.49
N ALA A 324 -32.33 2.96 -14.18
CA ALA A 324 -33.20 2.69 -15.32
C ALA A 324 -33.34 4.00 -16.11
N ARG A 325 -32.36 4.30 -16.95
CA ARG A 325 -32.42 5.24 -18.08
C ARG A 325 -31.04 5.33 -18.72
N GLN A 326 -30.77 4.39 -19.62
CA GLN A 326 -30.03 4.59 -20.87
C GLN A 326 -29.99 3.24 -21.58
N ASP A 327 -31.15 2.78 -22.03
CA ASP A 327 -31.23 1.80 -23.10
C ASP A 327 -32.57 1.99 -23.81
N ALA A 328 -32.55 2.80 -24.87
CA ALA A 328 -33.58 2.86 -25.91
C ALA A 328 -33.11 3.83 -27.01
N GLY A 329 -32.77 3.27 -28.16
CA GLY A 329 -32.70 4.00 -29.43
C GLY A 329 -31.33 3.98 -30.09
N ASN A 330 -31.01 2.95 -30.88
CA ASN A 330 -31.30 3.01 -32.31
C ASN A 330 -30.97 1.65 -32.97
N GLN A 331 -31.99 0.90 -33.37
CA GLN A 331 -31.83 -0.14 -34.39
C GLN A 331 -32.22 0.45 -35.74
N ALA A 332 -31.30 0.46 -36.70
CA ALA A 332 -31.64 0.36 -38.12
C ALA A 332 -30.41 -0.03 -38.97
N LYS A 333 -30.40 -1.32 -39.35
CA LYS A 333 -30.09 -1.89 -40.66
C LYS A 333 -28.80 -1.46 -41.40
N THR A 334 -27.92 -2.44 -41.62
CA THR A 334 -27.73 -2.98 -42.98
C THR A 334 -27.24 -4.43 -42.92
N GLN A 335 -28.01 -5.32 -43.55
CA GLN A 335 -27.61 -6.68 -43.91
C GLN A 335 -26.69 -6.62 -45.11
N THR A 336 -25.61 -7.41 -45.10
CA THR A 336 -25.20 -8.14 -46.31
C THR A 336 -24.55 -9.44 -45.87
N GLU A 337 -25.18 -10.54 -46.28
CA GLU A 337 -24.63 -11.88 -46.26
C GLU A 337 -23.39 -11.96 -47.16
N GLN A 338 -22.38 -12.75 -46.78
CA GLN A 338 -21.84 -13.79 -47.67
C GLN A 338 -20.86 -14.72 -46.95
N SER A 339 -21.11 -15.99 -47.21
CA SER A 339 -20.38 -17.21 -46.85
C SER A 339 -18.93 -17.26 -47.31
N GLY A 340 -18.06 -17.88 -46.49
CA GLY A 340 -16.74 -18.35 -46.93
C GLY A 340 -16.12 -19.32 -45.93
N HIS A 341 -16.06 -20.60 -46.29
CA HIS A 341 -15.25 -21.64 -45.65
C HIS A 341 -13.76 -21.36 -45.87
N GLY A 342 -12.91 -21.56 -44.85
CA GLY A 342 -11.46 -21.75 -45.03
C GLY A 342 -10.61 -21.29 -43.85
N PRO A 343 -9.51 -21.98 -43.53
CA PRO A 343 -9.02 -22.14 -42.17
C PRO A 343 -7.89 -21.16 -41.78
N GLU A 344 -7.51 -21.21 -40.50
CA GLU A 344 -6.26 -20.70 -39.94
C GLU A 344 -6.11 -19.18 -39.75
N ASN A 345 -6.08 -18.77 -38.48
CA ASN A 345 -4.95 -18.00 -37.96
C ASN A 345 -4.90 -18.13 -36.43
N ALA A 346 -4.17 -19.15 -36.00
CA ALA A 346 -3.65 -19.28 -34.65
C ALA A 346 -2.51 -18.27 -34.45
N SER A 347 -2.81 -17.03 -34.06
CA SER A 347 -1.80 -16.11 -33.53
C SER A 347 -2.46 -14.89 -32.89
N GLY A 348 -2.77 -15.01 -31.61
CA GLY A 348 -3.33 -13.90 -30.83
C GLY A 348 -3.87 -14.33 -29.47
N LEU A 349 -3.09 -15.08 -28.68
CA LEU A 349 -3.42 -15.37 -27.29
C LEU A 349 -3.26 -14.08 -26.45
N SER A 350 -4.22 -13.16 -26.56
CA SER A 350 -4.37 -12.09 -25.57
C SER A 350 -5.10 -12.67 -24.36
N ALA A 351 -4.45 -12.68 -23.20
CA ALA A 351 -5.03 -13.12 -21.92
C ALA A 351 -6.31 -12.35 -21.52
N SER A 352 -6.55 -11.19 -22.14
CA SER A 352 -7.75 -10.39 -21.91
C SER A 352 -8.94 -10.94 -22.68
N GLY A 353 -9.96 -11.44 -21.96
CA GLY A 353 -11.26 -11.77 -22.55
C GLY A 353 -11.61 -13.25 -22.58
N LEU A 354 -10.96 -14.09 -21.76
CA LEU A 354 -11.43 -15.46 -21.51
C LEU A 354 -12.86 -15.43 -20.94
N GLU A 355 -13.15 -14.43 -20.10
CA GLU A 355 -14.49 -14.20 -19.58
C GLU A 355 -15.52 -13.86 -20.69
N ARG A 356 -15.08 -13.23 -21.79
CA ARG A 356 -15.94 -12.89 -22.95
C ARG A 356 -16.11 -14.04 -23.94
N ARG A 357 -15.19 -15.01 -23.94
CA ARG A 357 -15.27 -16.23 -24.77
C ARG A 357 -16.31 -17.22 -24.23
N VAL A 358 -16.70 -17.07 -22.97
CA VAL A 358 -17.76 -17.85 -22.33
C VAL A 358 -19.08 -17.10 -22.46
N GLY A 359 -19.96 -17.54 -23.36
CA GLY A 359 -21.26 -16.91 -23.59
C GLY A 359 -22.23 -17.09 -22.41
N ASP A 360 -22.48 -18.33 -21.99
CA ASP A 360 -23.40 -18.66 -20.88
C ASP A 360 -22.63 -19.31 -19.72
N LYS A 361 -22.33 -18.49 -18.71
CA LYS A 361 -21.60 -18.93 -17.51
C LYS A 361 -22.41 -19.87 -16.63
N ALA A 362 -23.73 -19.67 -16.53
CA ALA A 362 -24.59 -20.48 -15.67
C ALA A 362 -24.67 -21.92 -16.19
N LYS A 363 -24.84 -22.08 -17.51
CA LYS A 363 -24.86 -23.39 -18.15
C LYS A 363 -23.50 -24.09 -18.08
N LEU A 364 -22.41 -23.35 -18.36
CA LEU A 364 -21.06 -23.91 -18.29
C LEU A 364 -20.69 -24.32 -16.85
N ALA A 365 -21.09 -23.55 -15.84
CA ALA A 365 -20.86 -23.90 -14.44
C ALA A 365 -21.56 -25.20 -14.05
N GLN A 366 -22.83 -25.37 -14.46
CA GLN A 366 -23.57 -26.62 -14.26
C GLN A 366 -22.92 -27.81 -14.97
N GLU A 367 -22.47 -27.65 -16.21
CA GLU A 367 -21.76 -28.70 -16.96
C GLU A 367 -20.45 -29.12 -16.28
N LEU A 368 -19.75 -28.16 -15.68
CA LEU A 368 -18.49 -28.38 -14.98
C LEU A 368 -18.65 -28.86 -13.53
N GLY A 369 -19.88 -28.87 -13.00
CA GLY A 369 -20.19 -29.27 -11.62
C GLY A 369 -19.72 -28.27 -10.56
N ILE A 370 -19.57 -27.00 -10.91
CA ILE A 370 -19.12 -25.93 -10.01
C ILE A 370 -20.13 -24.78 -9.96
N GLY A 371 -20.00 -23.89 -8.96
CA GLY A 371 -20.82 -22.67 -8.88
C GLY A 371 -20.40 -21.62 -9.91
N GLU A 372 -21.33 -20.71 -10.27
CA GLU A 372 -21.05 -19.61 -11.21
C GLU A 372 -19.97 -18.64 -10.69
N ILE A 373 -19.96 -18.38 -9.38
CA ILE A 373 -18.95 -17.54 -8.72
C ILE A 373 -17.59 -18.22 -8.85
N THR A 374 -17.50 -19.52 -8.54
CA THR A 374 -16.27 -20.32 -8.68
C THR A 374 -15.75 -20.32 -10.11
N LEU A 375 -16.62 -20.50 -11.11
CA LEU A 375 -16.23 -20.43 -12.52
C LEU A 375 -15.67 -19.05 -12.88
N THR A 376 -16.33 -17.99 -12.42
CA THR A 376 -15.88 -16.62 -12.66
C THR A 376 -14.51 -16.35 -12.04
N ASP A 377 -14.27 -16.85 -10.82
CA ASP A 377 -12.99 -16.69 -10.14
C ASP A 377 -11.87 -17.53 -10.79
N ILE A 378 -12.16 -18.76 -11.22
CA ILE A 378 -11.22 -19.57 -12.00
C ILE A 378 -10.83 -18.85 -13.31
N LEU A 379 -11.80 -18.31 -14.03
CA LEU A 379 -11.53 -17.56 -15.27
C LEU A 379 -10.61 -16.35 -15.00
N LYS A 380 -10.89 -15.56 -13.96
CA LYS A 380 -10.05 -14.42 -13.57
C LYS A 380 -8.63 -14.84 -13.18
N GLU A 381 -8.49 -15.95 -12.44
CA GLU A 381 -7.19 -16.51 -12.07
C GLU A 381 -6.42 -17.03 -13.29
N LEU A 382 -7.10 -17.60 -14.30
CA LEU A 382 -6.47 -18.01 -15.55
C LEU A 382 -6.05 -16.82 -16.43
N GLU A 383 -6.81 -15.72 -16.41
CA GLU A 383 -6.46 -14.47 -17.13
C GLU A 383 -5.23 -13.78 -16.51
N LYS A 384 -5.14 -13.76 -15.17
CA LYS A 384 -4.01 -13.17 -14.43
C LYS A 384 -3.52 -14.12 -13.34
N PRO A 385 -2.77 -15.17 -13.71
CA PRO A 385 -2.24 -16.14 -12.75
C PRO A 385 -1.35 -15.48 -11.69
N ALA A 386 -1.47 -15.96 -10.45
CA ALA A 386 -0.66 -15.48 -9.32
C ALA A 386 -0.75 -13.96 -9.11
N ARG A 387 -1.93 -13.36 -9.34
CA ARG A 387 -2.15 -11.92 -9.11
C ARG A 387 -1.87 -11.58 -7.65
N ASP A 388 -0.97 -10.63 -7.43
CA ASP A 388 -0.79 -10.07 -6.10
C ASP A 388 -1.74 -8.85 -5.97
N PRO A 389 -2.71 -8.87 -5.05
CA PRO A 389 -3.66 -7.75 -4.88
C PRO A 389 -2.97 -6.46 -4.38
N ARG A 390 -1.70 -6.54 -3.97
CA ARG A 390 -0.90 -5.38 -3.56
C ARG A 390 -0.36 -4.58 -4.75
N GLU A 391 -0.32 -5.16 -5.95
CA GLU A 391 0.19 -4.48 -7.16
C GLU A 391 -0.69 -3.29 -7.58
N ASP A 392 -1.98 -3.32 -7.23
CA ASP A 392 -2.91 -2.23 -7.49
C ASP A 392 -2.81 -1.10 -6.43
N MET A 393 -1.96 -1.25 -5.41
CA MET A 393 -1.78 -0.25 -4.34
C MET A 393 -0.81 0.86 -4.74
N PRO A 394 -0.94 2.07 -4.17
CA PRO A 394 0.01 3.16 -4.42
C PRO A 394 1.45 2.74 -4.06
N ALA A 395 2.38 2.91 -5.00
CA ALA A 395 3.78 2.60 -4.78
C ALA A 395 4.41 3.56 -3.73
N PRO A 396 5.41 3.09 -2.95
CA PRO A 396 6.19 3.97 -2.08
C PRO A 396 6.85 5.11 -2.87
N ILE A 397 6.92 6.29 -2.26
CA ILE A 397 7.60 7.44 -2.86
C ILE A 397 9.09 7.25 -2.69
N LEU A 398 9.82 7.10 -3.80
CA LEU A 398 11.27 7.20 -3.78
C LEU A 398 11.67 8.66 -3.81
N ARG A 399 12.60 9.02 -2.93
CA ARG A 399 13.21 10.34 -2.93
C ARG A 399 14.65 10.18 -3.42
N SER A 400 14.93 10.82 -4.54
CA SER A 400 16.29 11.01 -5.10
C SER A 400 16.70 12.47 -5.03
N ASP A 401 15.73 13.36 -5.24
CA ASP A 401 16.00 14.77 -5.49
C ASP A 401 15.77 15.52 -4.20
N VAL A 402 16.89 15.86 -3.56
CA VAL A 402 16.90 16.72 -2.40
C VAL A 402 16.65 18.15 -2.87
N LEU A 403 15.40 18.59 -2.78
CA LEU A 403 15.05 19.99 -2.96
C LEU A 403 15.33 20.73 -1.67
N ASP A 404 16.20 21.74 -1.72
CA ASP A 404 16.31 22.69 -0.63
C ASP A 404 15.14 23.68 -0.72
N MET A 405 14.75 24.29 0.40
CA MET A 405 13.69 25.31 0.42
C MET A 405 13.92 26.46 -0.59
N LYS A 406 15.19 26.70 -0.96
CA LYS A 406 15.60 27.71 -1.94
C LYS A 406 15.26 27.34 -3.38
N ASP A 407 15.12 26.05 -3.66
CA ASP A 407 14.84 25.53 -5.00
C ASP A 407 13.33 25.49 -5.29
N LEU A 408 12.51 25.64 -4.24
CA LEU A 408 11.06 25.69 -4.38
C LEU A 408 10.61 26.99 -5.03
N LYS A 409 9.90 26.83 -6.15
CA LYS A 409 9.23 27.92 -6.85
C LYS A 409 7.72 27.80 -6.69
N PRO A 410 7.00 28.91 -6.44
CA PRO A 410 5.55 28.92 -6.55
C PRO A 410 5.09 28.34 -7.91
N GLY A 411 4.06 27.50 -7.88
CA GLY A 411 3.54 26.77 -9.03
C GLY A 411 4.08 25.35 -9.20
N MET A 412 5.17 24.96 -8.52
CA MET A 412 5.68 23.59 -8.55
C MET A 412 4.66 22.61 -7.97
N ILE A 413 4.41 21.52 -8.68
CA ILE A 413 3.60 20.39 -8.20
C ILE A 413 4.56 19.32 -7.68
N LEU A 414 4.37 18.94 -6.43
CA LEU A 414 5.18 17.96 -5.72
C LEU A 414 4.27 16.93 -5.07
N LYS A 415 4.76 15.70 -4.95
CA LYS A 415 4.13 14.69 -4.11
C LYS A 415 4.60 14.88 -2.68
N GLY A 416 3.66 14.88 -1.74
CA GLY A 416 3.97 14.94 -0.33
C GLY A 416 3.14 13.99 0.51
N THR A 417 3.62 13.73 1.72
CA THR A 417 2.93 12.86 2.68
C THR A 417 2.32 13.70 3.79
N VAL A 418 1.04 13.52 4.07
CA VAL A 418 0.35 14.20 5.18
C VAL A 418 0.95 13.70 6.50
N ARG A 419 1.64 14.58 7.24
CA ARG A 419 2.21 14.22 8.55
C ARG A 419 1.25 14.46 9.70
N ASN A 420 0.46 15.52 9.59
CA ASN A 420 -0.44 15.91 10.67
C ASN A 420 -1.67 16.62 10.11
N VAL A 421 -2.80 16.42 10.78
CA VAL A 421 -4.07 17.04 10.42
C VAL A 421 -4.56 17.80 11.63
N ILE A 422 -4.92 19.06 11.43
CA ILE A 422 -5.41 20.00 12.44
C ILE A 422 -6.73 20.61 11.98
N ASP A 423 -7.46 21.28 12.86
CA ASP A 423 -8.82 21.78 12.56
C ASP A 423 -8.87 22.72 11.33
N PHE A 424 -7.82 23.49 11.10
CA PHE A 424 -7.74 24.49 10.01
C PHE A 424 -6.92 24.05 8.80
N GLY A 425 -6.41 22.82 8.76
CA GLY A 425 -5.61 22.35 7.63
C GLY A 425 -4.84 21.05 7.87
N ALA A 426 -3.91 20.76 6.97
CA ALA A 426 -3.02 19.60 7.03
C ALA A 426 -1.57 20.01 6.76
N PHE A 427 -0.64 19.45 7.53
CA PHE A 427 0.79 19.58 7.30
C PHE A 427 1.28 18.45 6.40
N VAL A 428 1.84 18.83 5.26
CA VAL A 428 2.31 17.92 4.22
C VAL A 428 3.81 18.07 4.05
N ASP A 429 4.49 16.93 4.02
CA ASP A 429 5.91 16.84 3.78
C ASP A 429 6.24 16.61 2.32
N ILE A 430 6.87 17.60 1.73
CA ILE A 430 7.28 17.61 0.32
C ILE A 430 8.78 17.31 0.13
N GLY A 431 9.49 16.88 1.18
CA GLY A 431 10.90 16.48 1.10
C GLY A 431 11.91 17.62 1.21
N VAL A 432 11.51 18.79 1.70
CA VAL A 432 12.39 19.96 1.92
C VAL A 432 12.71 20.21 3.40
N HIS A 433 12.50 19.20 4.24
CA HIS A 433 12.68 19.21 5.71
C HIS A 433 11.79 20.20 6.49
N GLN A 434 11.01 21.01 5.80
CA GLN A 434 10.02 21.92 6.37
C GLN A 434 8.63 21.51 5.89
N ASP A 435 7.72 21.31 6.85
CA ASP A 435 6.34 20.95 6.52
C ASP A 435 5.62 22.14 5.87
N GLY A 436 4.95 21.87 4.75
CA GLY A 436 4.07 22.82 4.12
C GLY A 436 2.66 22.71 4.69
N LEU A 437 1.98 23.84 4.87
CA LEU A 437 0.61 23.88 5.35
C LEU A 437 -0.35 23.95 4.16
N VAL A 438 -1.26 22.98 4.08
CA VAL A 438 -2.46 23.02 3.25
C VAL A 438 -3.61 23.48 4.12
N HIS A 439 -4.15 24.68 3.86
CA HIS A 439 -5.31 25.19 4.59
C HIS A 439 -6.58 24.40 4.23
N ILE A 440 -7.57 24.30 5.12
CA ILE A 440 -8.81 23.52 4.91
C ILE A 440 -9.52 23.86 3.58
N SER A 441 -9.54 25.13 3.19
CA SER A 441 -10.14 25.60 1.92
C SER A 441 -9.34 25.25 0.66
N GLN A 442 -8.13 24.72 0.85
CA GLN A 442 -7.18 24.33 -0.19
C GLN A 442 -7.02 22.81 -0.30
N ILE A 443 -7.78 22.04 0.48
CA ILE A 443 -7.76 20.56 0.45
C ILE A 443 -8.65 20.02 -0.69
N THR A 444 -9.87 20.53 -0.83
CA THR A 444 -10.81 20.07 -1.89
C THR A 444 -11.63 21.22 -2.46
N ASP A 445 -12.25 21.01 -3.63
CA ASP A 445 -13.21 21.96 -4.22
C ASP A 445 -14.56 21.99 -3.50
N ARG A 446 -14.93 20.91 -2.79
CA ARG A 446 -16.13 20.86 -1.96
C ARG A 446 -15.91 21.50 -0.59
N PHE A 447 -16.97 22.00 0.03
CA PHE A 447 -16.92 22.48 1.40
C PHE A 447 -16.78 21.30 2.37
N ILE A 448 -15.80 21.39 3.27
CA ILE A 448 -15.52 20.38 4.30
C ILE A 448 -15.53 21.07 5.65
N LYS A 449 -16.14 20.44 6.67
CA LYS A 449 -16.18 20.98 8.03
C LYS A 449 -14.89 20.67 8.80
N HIS A 450 -14.29 19.51 8.56
CA HIS A 450 -13.03 19.12 9.19
C HIS A 450 -12.08 18.41 8.21
N PRO A 451 -10.78 18.75 8.14
CA PRO A 451 -9.83 18.17 7.17
C PRO A 451 -9.76 16.62 7.17
N LEU A 452 -10.01 15.98 8.31
CA LEU A 452 -10.11 14.51 8.43
C LEU A 452 -11.17 13.85 7.54
N GLU A 453 -12.14 14.61 7.01
CA GLU A 453 -13.13 14.10 6.05
C GLU A 453 -12.54 13.88 4.65
N ALA A 454 -11.37 14.47 4.36
CA ALA A 454 -10.72 14.37 3.05
C ALA A 454 -9.32 13.78 3.10
N VAL A 455 -8.56 13.99 4.18
CA VAL A 455 -7.18 13.53 4.29
C VAL A 455 -6.90 12.89 5.65
N SER A 456 -6.14 11.81 5.64
CA SER A 456 -5.64 11.11 6.82
C SER A 456 -4.13 11.30 6.96
N VAL A 457 -3.62 11.19 8.19
CA VAL A 457 -2.18 11.14 8.44
C VAL A 457 -1.60 9.91 7.73
N GLY A 458 -0.53 10.11 6.96
CA GLY A 458 0.13 9.11 6.13
C GLY A 458 -0.34 9.10 4.67
N ASP A 459 -1.37 9.86 4.31
CA ASP A 459 -1.83 9.91 2.92
C ASP A 459 -0.81 10.59 2.01
N VAL A 460 -0.62 10.02 0.83
CA VAL A 460 0.20 10.60 -0.24
C VAL A 460 -0.68 11.48 -1.11
N VAL A 461 -0.36 12.76 -1.17
CA VAL A 461 -1.15 13.79 -1.85
C VAL A 461 -0.28 14.56 -2.84
N ASP A 462 -0.88 14.90 -3.98
CA ASP A 462 -0.29 15.84 -4.93
C ASP A 462 -0.59 17.27 -4.45
N VAL A 463 0.46 18.06 -4.25
CA VAL A 463 0.37 19.42 -3.72
C VAL A 463 1.11 20.40 -4.62
N LYS A 464 0.52 21.57 -4.82
CA LYS A 464 1.11 22.69 -5.54
C LYS A 464 1.62 23.73 -4.54
N VAL A 465 2.84 24.21 -4.76
CA VAL A 465 3.45 25.27 -3.95
C VAL A 465 2.76 26.59 -4.28
N LEU A 466 2.07 27.21 -3.31
CA LEU A 466 1.47 28.53 -3.47
C LEU A 466 2.47 29.64 -3.16
N ASP A 467 3.18 29.51 -2.04
CA ASP A 467 4.08 30.54 -1.54
C ASP A 467 5.17 29.95 -0.66
N VAL A 468 6.37 30.52 -0.73
CA VAL A 468 7.56 30.09 0.01
C VAL A 468 8.17 31.30 0.71
N ASP A 469 8.08 31.35 2.04
CA ASP A 469 8.69 32.40 2.86
C ASP A 469 9.95 31.83 3.53
N VAL A 470 11.11 32.09 2.91
CA VAL A 470 12.43 31.62 3.39
C VAL A 470 12.79 32.26 4.73
N ALA A 471 12.38 33.50 5.00
CA ALA A 471 12.70 34.19 6.24
C ALA A 471 11.95 33.58 7.44
N LYS A 472 10.68 33.20 7.23
CA LYS A 472 9.85 32.59 8.27
C LYS A 472 9.85 31.06 8.25
N LYS A 473 10.60 30.43 7.33
CA LYS A 473 10.59 28.98 7.09
C LYS A 473 9.17 28.42 6.92
N ARG A 474 8.33 29.13 6.16
CA ARG A 474 6.93 28.73 5.92
C ARG A 474 6.70 28.41 4.45
N ILE A 475 6.00 27.31 4.21
CA ILE A 475 5.60 26.86 2.88
C ILE A 475 4.09 26.73 2.87
N SER A 476 3.43 27.42 1.95
CA SER A 476 1.98 27.33 1.75
C SER A 476 1.70 26.44 0.56
N LEU A 477 0.85 25.43 0.75
CA LEU A 477 0.55 24.41 -0.24
C LEU A 477 -0.96 24.39 -0.54
N THR A 478 -1.32 23.89 -1.72
CA THR A 478 -2.70 23.56 -2.08
C THR A 478 -2.77 22.17 -2.70
N MET A 479 -3.83 21.42 -2.41
CA MET A 479 -4.17 20.16 -3.10
C MET A 479 -5.04 20.41 -4.35
N ARG A 480 -5.46 21.67 -4.58
CA ARG A 480 -6.22 22.09 -5.76
C ARG A 480 -5.27 22.48 -6.88
N LEU A 481 -4.96 21.52 -7.76
CA LEU A 481 -3.92 21.67 -8.78
C LEU A 481 -4.27 22.73 -9.86
N ASP A 482 -5.57 22.91 -10.12
CA ASP A 482 -6.09 23.85 -11.11
C ASP A 482 -6.05 25.32 -10.65
N GLN A 483 -5.78 25.59 -9.37
CA GLN A 483 -5.65 26.97 -8.90
C GLN A 483 -4.30 27.56 -9.31
N GLU A 484 -4.33 28.65 -10.07
CA GLU A 484 -3.16 29.49 -10.28
C GLU A 484 -2.75 30.16 -8.97
N ALA A 485 -1.43 30.24 -8.72
CA ALA A 485 -0.90 30.95 -7.58
C ALA A 485 -1.26 32.43 -7.73
N LYS A 486 -2.25 32.92 -6.97
CA LYS A 486 -2.60 34.34 -6.99
C LYS A 486 -1.35 35.14 -6.61
N PRO A 487 -0.87 36.06 -7.46
CA PRO A 487 0.19 36.97 -7.07
C PRO A 487 -0.30 37.71 -5.82
N LYS A 488 0.52 37.74 -4.76
CA LYS A 488 0.21 38.57 -3.60
C LYS A 488 0.10 40.00 -4.09
N ASP A 489 -1.13 40.49 -4.11
CA ASP A 489 -1.45 41.88 -4.35
C ASP A 489 -0.67 42.69 -3.31
N ARG A 490 0.39 43.36 -3.76
CA ARG A 490 1.01 44.44 -2.99
C ARG A 490 -0.03 45.53 -3.00
N GLN A 491 -0.75 45.69 -1.89
CA GLN A 491 -1.34 46.91 -1.32
C GLN A 491 -2.45 46.50 -0.33
N LYS A 492 -2.75 47.21 0.75
CA LYS A 492 -2.49 48.61 1.10
C LYS A 492 -2.72 48.75 2.62
N LYS A 493 -1.84 49.55 3.23
CA LYS A 493 -1.99 50.32 4.48
C LYS A 493 -2.53 49.62 5.72
#